data_AF-A0A151ABM4-F1
#
_entry.id   AF-A0A151ABM4-F1
#
_cell.length_a   1.000
_cell.length_b   1.000
_cell.length_c   1.000
_cell.angle_alpha   90.00
_cell.angle_beta   90.00
_cell.angle_gamma   90.00
#
_symmetry.space_group_name_H-M   'P 1'
#
loop_
_entity.id
_entity.type
_entity.pdbx_description
1 polymer ?
#
loop_
_entity_poly.entity_id
_entity_poly.type
_entity_poly.pdbx_seq_one_letter_code
_entity_poly.pdbx_strand_id
1 'polypeptide(L)'
;MRTAPVSYSIAILSTISIGILAIGSPISITDPALGGWIPLLDFSAVLAFVGSPTTLSPLQPGELLQTRNVATSSLASSLITWIPRAKAIVQTEQERTRAERDAFKHLGNRVSALEPPSPSSATLSSDHKLIRSLDPHPSPPSTTEGIDAIQQAYRDTVLSIPHYGEEYNEPLVQNMAIEFGEDLTTAITTHSQLTPSLQQAVGQAATAASVRRVRFSNRLDDEATTLTDAEQTLTTTGKQYEQATEQPRHHQSVEDLHETHQQLTTCLETCEQLIEERQTQRTDGHTAEPHTNETVDLQEYLYYSIGVTYPVLVDATTVLERCTTERRRVEDELVLRL
;
A
#
# COMPACT_ATOMS: atom_id res chain seq x y z
N MET A 1 6.33 2.95 -42.49
CA MET A 1 7.01 2.83 -41.18
C MET A 1 6.02 2.17 -40.23
N ARG A 2 6.28 0.91 -39.88
CA ARG A 2 5.51 0.11 -38.91
C ARG A 2 6.23 0.21 -37.57
N THR A 3 5.50 0.52 -36.50
CA THR A 3 5.92 0.25 -35.13
C THR A 3 4.87 -0.65 -34.50
N ALA A 4 5.32 -1.83 -34.07
CA ALA A 4 4.50 -2.87 -33.47
C ALA A 4 4.25 -2.57 -31.97
N PRO A 5 3.12 -3.02 -31.40
CA PRO A 5 2.90 -2.99 -29.96
C PRO A 5 3.65 -4.16 -29.28
N VAL A 6 4.29 -3.86 -28.15
CA VAL A 6 4.96 -4.84 -27.29
C VAL A 6 3.91 -5.45 -26.37
N SER A 7 3.62 -6.74 -26.54
CA SER A 7 2.87 -7.55 -25.58
C SER A 7 3.85 -8.12 -24.55
N TYR A 8 3.56 -7.96 -23.25
CA TYR A 8 4.21 -8.73 -22.20
C TYR A 8 3.28 -9.84 -21.73
N SER A 9 3.67 -11.08 -22.03
CA SER A 9 3.15 -12.30 -21.43
C SER A 9 3.93 -12.59 -20.16
N ILE A 10 3.23 -12.77 -19.03
CA ILE A 10 3.83 -13.25 -17.78
C ILE A 10 4.05 -14.76 -17.92
N ALA A 11 5.31 -15.18 -18.02
CA ALA A 11 5.72 -16.57 -18.04
C ALA A 11 6.03 -17.05 -16.61
N ILE A 12 5.34 -18.11 -16.18
CA ILE A 12 5.59 -18.88 -14.96
C ILE A 12 6.82 -19.77 -15.21
N LEU A 13 7.85 -19.72 -14.35
CA LEU A 13 8.93 -20.71 -14.34
C LEU A 13 9.25 -21.20 -12.93
N SER A 14 9.38 -22.53 -12.85
CA SER A 14 9.43 -23.37 -11.66
C SER A 14 10.88 -23.74 -11.29
N THR A 15 11.10 -23.88 -9.97
CA THR A 15 12.05 -24.74 -9.20
C THR A 15 13.49 -25.04 -9.68
N ILE A 16 14.47 -24.88 -8.77
CA ILE A 16 15.71 -25.69 -8.68
C ILE A 16 16.08 -25.94 -7.20
N SER A 17 16.28 -27.22 -6.83
CA SER A 17 16.84 -27.72 -5.56
C SER A 17 18.33 -28.07 -5.69
N ILE A 18 19.15 -27.86 -4.64
CA ILE A 18 20.44 -28.56 -4.44
C ILE A 18 20.70 -28.74 -2.92
N GLY A 19 21.03 -29.96 -2.48
CA GLY A 19 21.45 -30.29 -1.10
C GLY A 19 22.96 -30.57 -0.97
N ILE A 20 23.43 -30.94 0.24
CA ILE A 20 24.52 -31.93 0.52
C ILE A 20 24.89 -32.04 2.03
N LEU A 21 25.00 -33.32 2.45
CA LEU A 21 25.73 -34.06 3.50
C LEU A 21 26.17 -33.53 4.89
N ALA A 22 25.90 -34.42 5.85
CA ALA A 22 26.22 -34.59 7.28
C ALA A 22 27.71 -34.66 7.71
N ILE A 23 27.98 -34.52 9.02
CA ILE A 23 28.48 -35.57 9.95
C ILE A 23 28.51 -35.05 11.43
N GLY A 24 27.93 -35.81 12.38
CA GLY A 24 28.30 -35.81 13.82
C GLY A 24 27.17 -35.59 14.85
N SER A 25 26.67 -36.66 15.47
CA SER A 25 25.62 -36.70 16.54
C SER A 25 26.18 -37.27 17.88
N PRO A 26 25.40 -37.52 18.96
CA PRO A 26 24.06 -37.04 19.37
C PRO A 26 23.95 -36.61 20.87
N ILE A 27 22.96 -35.79 21.22
CA ILE A 27 22.24 -35.94 22.50
C ILE A 27 20.74 -35.90 22.19
N SER A 28 20.08 -37.04 22.43
CA SER A 28 18.63 -37.22 22.25
C SER A 28 17.87 -36.72 23.47
N ILE A 29 16.90 -35.83 23.24
CA ILE A 29 15.61 -35.85 23.96
C ILE A 29 14.54 -35.72 22.89
N THR A 30 13.68 -36.73 22.82
CA THR A 30 12.61 -36.91 21.84
C THR A 30 11.31 -36.30 22.33
N ASP A 31 10.67 -35.45 21.54
CA ASP A 31 9.20 -35.33 21.47
C ASP A 31 8.78 -34.94 20.03
N PRO A 32 7.87 -35.67 19.34
CA PRO A 32 7.58 -35.46 17.92
C PRO A 32 6.19 -34.85 17.70
N ALA A 33 6.12 -33.53 17.51
CA ALA A 33 5.02 -32.89 16.80
C ALA A 33 5.46 -31.51 16.28
N LEU A 34 5.41 -31.33 14.95
CA LEU A 34 5.70 -30.10 14.18
C LEU A 34 7.18 -29.79 13.97
N GLY A 35 7.77 -30.46 12.98
CA GLY A 35 9.10 -30.18 12.46
C GLY A 35 9.11 -29.04 11.43
N GLY A 36 10.03 -28.10 11.62
CA GLY A 36 10.39 -27.06 10.64
C GLY A 36 11.43 -26.10 11.23
N TRP A 37 12.71 -26.47 11.19
CA TRP A 37 13.84 -25.58 11.51
C TRP A 37 14.12 -24.66 10.31
N ILE A 38 14.20 -23.35 10.53
CA ILE A 38 14.72 -22.38 9.55
C ILE A 38 16.09 -21.88 10.07
N PRO A 39 17.18 -21.96 9.29
CA PRO A 39 18.47 -21.45 9.73
C PRO A 39 18.53 -19.92 9.68
N LEU A 40 19.18 -19.32 10.69
CA LEU A 40 19.63 -17.93 10.69
C LEU A 40 20.56 -17.70 9.48
N LEU A 41 20.18 -16.77 8.60
CA LEU A 41 21.06 -16.27 7.54
C LEU A 41 22.07 -15.29 8.13
N ASP A 42 23.34 -15.54 7.82
CA ASP A 42 24.48 -14.66 8.06
C ASP A 42 24.41 -13.46 7.10
N PHE A 43 24.13 -12.26 7.64
CA PHE A 43 24.04 -11.01 6.89
C PHE A 43 25.36 -10.25 6.91
N SER A 44 26.34 -10.76 6.17
CA SER A 44 27.56 -10.00 5.83
C SER A 44 27.66 -9.79 4.33
N ALA A 45 26.91 -8.81 3.77
CA ALA A 45 27.29 -8.06 2.56
C ALA A 45 26.16 -7.14 2.04
N VAL A 46 26.11 -5.87 2.47
CA VAL A 46 25.55 -4.77 1.64
C VAL A 46 26.29 -3.46 1.96
N LEU A 47 27.43 -3.21 1.32
CA LEU A 47 28.01 -1.86 1.22
C LEU A 47 28.90 -1.78 -0.02
N ALA A 48 28.37 -1.20 -1.11
CA ALA A 48 29.16 -0.46 -2.11
C ALA A 48 28.26 0.15 -3.20
N PHE A 49 27.93 1.44 -3.08
CA PHE A 49 27.91 2.32 -4.26
C PHE A 49 28.17 3.77 -3.87
N VAL A 50 29.37 4.26 -4.19
CA VAL A 50 29.80 5.65 -4.03
C VAL A 50 29.68 6.34 -5.39
N GLY A 51 28.76 7.29 -5.51
CA GLY A 51 28.70 8.24 -6.63
C GLY A 51 29.49 9.50 -6.29
N SER A 52 30.44 9.86 -7.15
CA SER A 52 31.27 11.07 -7.04
C SER A 52 30.49 12.39 -7.28
N PRO A 53 31.01 13.55 -6.84
CA PRO A 53 30.24 14.78 -6.68
C PRO A 53 30.19 15.61 -7.97
N THR A 54 28.99 16.06 -8.34
CA THR A 54 28.81 17.05 -9.41
C THR A 54 28.93 18.46 -8.84
N THR A 55 29.72 19.27 -9.52
CA THR A 55 30.15 20.64 -9.24
C THR A 55 29.00 21.63 -8.98
N LEU A 56 29.04 22.32 -7.84
CA LEU A 56 28.19 23.48 -7.51
C LEU A 56 28.78 24.77 -8.10
N SER A 57 27.95 25.57 -8.76
CA SER A 57 28.24 26.98 -9.07
C SER A 57 27.75 27.90 -7.92
N PRO A 58 28.41 29.04 -7.66
CA PRO A 58 28.16 29.85 -6.48
C PRO A 58 26.91 30.73 -6.62
N LEU A 59 25.99 30.61 -5.65
CA LEU A 59 24.85 31.53 -5.46
C LEU A 59 25.29 32.78 -4.66
N GLN A 60 24.73 33.93 -5.05
CA GLN A 60 25.05 35.26 -4.54
C GLN A 60 24.61 35.48 -3.07
N PRO A 61 25.32 36.30 -2.28
CA PRO A 61 25.00 36.56 -0.88
C PRO A 61 23.94 37.68 -0.77
N GLY A 62 22.68 37.31 -0.52
CA GLY A 62 21.60 38.30 -0.40
C GLY A 62 20.33 37.89 0.33
N GLU A 63 20.21 36.65 0.81
CA GLU A 63 19.02 36.18 1.54
C GLU A 63 19.42 35.29 2.72
N LEU A 64 20.03 35.90 3.74
CA LEU A 64 20.25 35.27 5.03
C LEU A 64 19.40 36.00 6.05
N LEU A 65 18.13 35.62 6.18
CA LEU A 65 17.31 35.67 7.41
C LEU A 65 15.90 35.12 7.11
N GLN A 66 15.82 33.85 6.70
CA GLN A 66 14.57 33.09 6.85
C GLN A 66 14.89 31.62 7.10
N THR A 67 14.47 31.15 8.28
CA THR A 67 14.39 29.76 8.72
C THR A 67 15.67 28.93 8.58
N ARG A 68 16.60 29.12 9.52
CA ARG A 68 17.59 28.10 9.85
C ARG A 68 16.93 27.03 10.72
N ASN A 69 15.98 26.27 10.16
CA ASN A 69 15.67 24.94 10.69
C ASN A 69 16.85 24.05 10.30
N VAL A 70 17.92 24.09 11.09
CA VAL A 70 18.94 23.05 11.03
C VAL A 70 18.23 21.78 11.44
N ALA A 71 17.96 20.89 10.48
CA ALA A 71 17.69 19.51 10.79
C ALA A 71 18.93 18.97 11.51
N THR A 72 18.93 19.01 12.84
CA THR A 72 19.82 18.16 13.63
C THR A 72 19.36 16.74 13.34
N SER A 73 19.94 16.10 12.34
CA SER A 73 19.73 14.68 12.07
C SER A 73 20.20 13.92 13.29
N SER A 74 19.26 13.53 14.14
CA SER A 74 19.52 12.61 15.24
C SER A 74 19.84 11.24 14.63
N LEU A 75 20.74 10.47 15.28
CA LEU A 75 21.02 9.08 14.91
C LEU A 75 19.72 8.27 14.90
N ALA A 76 18.80 8.52 15.82
CA ALA A 76 17.47 7.92 15.83
C ALA A 76 16.73 8.13 14.50
N SER A 77 16.76 9.34 13.93
CA SER A 77 16.18 9.62 12.62
C SER A 77 16.93 8.97 11.46
N SER A 78 18.23 8.70 11.61
CA SER A 78 19.01 7.98 10.59
C SER A 78 18.81 6.47 10.62
N LEU A 79 18.42 5.91 11.77
CA LEU A 79 18.15 4.47 11.94
C LEU A 79 16.78 4.06 11.39
N ILE A 80 15.86 5.01 11.20
CA ILE A 80 14.48 4.77 10.74
C ILE A 80 14.33 5.41 9.36
N THR A 81 14.54 4.62 8.31
CA THR A 81 14.57 5.14 6.93
C THR A 81 13.31 4.77 6.15
N TRP A 82 12.74 3.61 6.41
CA TRP A 82 11.71 3.01 5.56
C TRP A 82 10.30 3.32 6.02
N ILE A 83 10.05 3.39 7.33
CA ILE A 83 8.71 3.70 7.88
C ILE A 83 8.20 5.07 7.40
N PRO A 84 8.98 6.17 7.40
CA PRO A 84 8.50 7.46 6.88
C PRO A 84 8.11 7.40 5.39
N ARG A 85 8.86 6.64 4.58
CA ARG A 85 8.55 6.43 3.16
C ARG A 85 7.29 5.59 2.98
N ALA A 86 7.16 4.53 3.77
CA ALA A 86 5.97 3.68 3.80
C ALA A 86 4.71 4.50 4.13
N LYS A 87 4.80 5.39 5.12
CA LYS A 87 3.69 6.29 5.49
C LYS A 87 3.26 7.19 4.32
N ALA A 88 4.21 7.76 3.58
CA ALA A 88 3.90 8.59 2.42
C ALA A 88 3.19 7.80 1.30
N ILE A 89 3.60 6.55 1.08
CA ILE A 89 2.95 5.64 0.13
C ILE A 89 1.51 5.32 0.58
N VAL A 90 1.32 4.92 1.84
CA VAL A 90 -0.01 4.62 2.38
C VAL A 90 -0.92 5.83 2.30
N GLN A 91 -0.43 7.03 2.62
CA GLN A 91 -1.23 8.25 2.51
C GLN A 91 -1.67 8.51 1.06
N THR A 92 -0.76 8.39 0.11
CA THR A 92 -1.07 8.55 -1.32
C THR A 92 -2.14 7.54 -1.76
N GLU A 93 -2.00 6.29 -1.33
CA GLU A 93 -2.93 5.22 -1.67
C GLU A 93 -4.32 5.40 -1.01
N GLN A 94 -4.37 5.93 0.22
CA GLN A 94 -5.63 6.30 0.87
C GLN A 94 -6.35 7.40 0.10
N GLU A 95 -5.64 8.44 -0.32
CA GLU A 95 -6.20 9.55 -1.11
C GLU A 95 -6.78 9.03 -2.43
N ARG A 96 -6.03 8.18 -3.15
CA ARG A 96 -6.48 7.50 -4.38
C ARG A 96 -7.72 6.66 -4.14
N THR A 97 -7.67 5.75 -3.17
CA THR A 97 -8.77 4.82 -2.84
C THR A 97 -10.06 5.55 -2.46
N ARG A 98 -9.95 6.65 -1.70
CA ARG A 98 -11.10 7.48 -1.32
C ARG A 98 -11.68 8.24 -2.52
N ALA A 99 -10.85 8.77 -3.40
CA ALA A 99 -11.30 9.40 -4.64
C ALA A 99 -12.05 8.38 -5.53
N GLU A 100 -11.52 7.16 -5.67
CA GLU A 100 -12.18 6.07 -6.41
C GLU A 100 -13.52 5.70 -5.80
N ARG A 101 -13.58 5.53 -4.47
CA ARG A 101 -14.84 5.23 -3.75
C ARG A 101 -15.91 6.26 -4.10
N ASP A 102 -15.56 7.54 -4.05
CA ASP A 102 -16.49 8.63 -4.27
C ASP A 102 -16.91 8.68 -5.75
N ALA A 103 -15.98 8.46 -6.67
CA ALA A 103 -16.28 8.34 -8.11
C ALA A 103 -17.27 7.21 -8.43
N PHE A 104 -17.08 6.01 -7.88
CA PHE A 104 -18.01 4.90 -8.07
C PHE A 104 -19.38 5.17 -7.44
N LYS A 105 -19.41 5.84 -6.28
CA LYS A 105 -20.67 6.29 -5.67
C LYS A 105 -21.39 7.31 -6.56
N HIS A 106 -20.67 8.27 -7.13
CA HIS A 106 -21.21 9.25 -8.08
C HIS A 106 -21.72 8.59 -9.36
N LEU A 107 -20.99 7.61 -9.89
CA LEU A 107 -21.41 6.81 -11.03
C LEU A 107 -22.74 6.09 -10.74
N GLY A 108 -22.82 5.37 -9.62
CA GLY A 108 -24.04 4.66 -9.22
C GLY A 108 -25.26 5.58 -9.12
N ASN A 109 -25.08 6.78 -8.56
CA ASN A 109 -26.13 7.80 -8.49
C ASN A 109 -26.54 8.30 -9.89
N ARG A 110 -25.59 8.57 -10.80
CA ARG A 110 -25.87 9.02 -12.17
C ARG A 110 -26.61 7.94 -12.97
N VAL A 111 -26.15 6.69 -12.90
CA VAL A 111 -26.77 5.56 -13.61
C VAL A 111 -28.18 5.32 -13.09
N SER A 112 -28.42 5.41 -11.78
CA SER A 112 -29.75 5.23 -11.19
C SER A 112 -30.75 6.34 -11.58
N ALA A 113 -30.25 7.53 -11.94
CA ALA A 113 -31.06 8.65 -12.40
C ALA A 113 -31.41 8.58 -13.90
N LEU A 114 -30.81 7.66 -14.67
CA LEU A 114 -31.21 7.44 -16.05
C LEU A 114 -32.62 6.83 -16.08
N GLU A 115 -33.47 7.26 -17.00
CA GLU A 115 -34.78 6.64 -17.19
C GLU A 115 -34.68 5.57 -18.29
N PRO A 116 -34.74 4.27 -17.98
CA PRO A 116 -34.94 3.26 -19.01
C PRO A 116 -36.36 3.42 -19.56
N PRO A 117 -36.61 3.09 -20.84
CA PRO A 117 -37.96 3.12 -21.39
C PRO A 117 -38.86 2.28 -20.50
N SER A 118 -39.91 2.91 -19.95
CA SER A 118 -40.93 2.17 -19.21
C SER A 118 -41.50 1.10 -20.14
N PRO A 119 -41.78 -0.13 -19.65
CA PRO A 119 -42.67 -1.02 -20.37
C PRO A 119 -44.06 -0.38 -20.30
N SER A 120 -44.34 0.57 -21.21
CA SER A 120 -45.69 1.05 -21.38
C SER A 120 -46.53 -0.16 -21.76
N SER A 121 -47.39 -0.56 -20.82
CA SER A 121 -48.55 -1.39 -21.06
C SER A 121 -49.10 -1.08 -22.44
N ALA A 122 -49.24 -2.10 -23.27
CA ALA A 122 -49.95 -1.99 -24.53
C ALA A 122 -51.36 -1.45 -24.25
N THR A 123 -51.52 -0.14 -24.32
CA THR A 123 -52.80 0.53 -24.19
C THR A 123 -53.58 0.19 -25.44
N LEU A 124 -54.61 -0.64 -25.26
CA LEU A 124 -55.59 -0.97 -26.26
C LEU A 124 -56.07 0.32 -26.94
N SER A 125 -56.05 0.27 -28.27
CA SER A 125 -56.56 1.30 -29.17
C SER A 125 -57.96 1.75 -28.74
N SER A 126 -58.10 2.99 -28.30
CA SER A 126 -59.37 3.70 -28.34
C SER A 126 -59.16 5.04 -29.02
N ASP A 127 -59.77 5.14 -30.19
CA ASP A 127 -59.86 6.33 -31.02
C ASP A 127 -60.32 7.53 -30.18
N HIS A 128 -59.48 8.56 -30.02
CA HIS A 128 -59.98 9.93 -29.95
C HIS A 128 -58.94 10.94 -30.46
N LYS A 129 -59.48 11.83 -31.30
CA LYS A 129 -58.81 12.75 -32.21
C LYS A 129 -58.59 14.13 -31.55
N LEU A 130 -57.32 14.56 -31.53
CA LEU A 130 -56.78 15.94 -31.51
C LEU A 130 -56.98 16.84 -30.25
N ILE A 131 -55.86 17.34 -29.70
CA ILE A 131 -55.37 18.73 -29.81
C ILE A 131 -53.86 18.73 -29.49
N ARG A 132 -53.08 19.33 -30.38
CA ARG A 132 -51.62 19.45 -30.32
C ARG A 132 -51.26 20.71 -29.54
N SER A 133 -50.69 20.56 -28.34
CA SER A 133 -49.95 21.61 -27.65
C SER A 133 -48.46 21.41 -27.97
N LEU A 134 -47.82 22.41 -28.59
CA LEU A 134 -46.37 22.47 -28.74
C LEU A 134 -45.80 23.00 -27.41
N ASP A 135 -45.53 22.10 -26.48
CA ASP A 135 -44.48 22.32 -25.49
C ASP A 135 -43.23 21.59 -25.99
N PRO A 136 -42.05 22.21 -26.02
CA PRO A 136 -40.79 21.51 -26.24
C PRO A 136 -40.45 20.77 -24.94
N HIS A 137 -41.19 19.70 -24.65
CA HIS A 137 -40.76 18.73 -23.67
C HIS A 137 -39.52 18.02 -24.25
N PRO A 138 -38.38 17.97 -23.55
CA PRO A 138 -37.26 17.16 -24.01
C PRO A 138 -37.79 15.75 -24.22
N SER A 139 -37.67 15.25 -25.45
CA SER A 139 -38.03 13.86 -25.73
C SER A 139 -37.21 12.97 -24.78
N PRO A 140 -37.79 11.86 -24.25
CA PRO A 140 -36.99 10.92 -23.48
C PRO A 140 -35.80 10.51 -24.33
N PRO A 141 -34.58 10.44 -23.76
CA PRO A 141 -33.39 10.13 -24.51
C PRO A 141 -33.62 8.82 -25.27
N SER A 142 -33.27 8.80 -26.55
CA SER A 142 -33.45 7.60 -27.37
C SER A 142 -32.68 6.43 -26.74
N THR A 143 -33.15 5.20 -26.90
CA THR A 143 -32.64 4.05 -26.12
C THR A 143 -31.15 3.75 -26.32
N THR A 144 -30.57 4.16 -27.45
CA THR A 144 -29.12 4.15 -27.72
C THR A 144 -28.38 5.25 -26.96
N GLU A 145 -28.99 6.43 -26.77
CA GLU A 145 -28.44 7.49 -25.90
C GLU A 145 -28.31 7.02 -24.44
N GLY A 146 -29.12 6.05 -23.99
CA GLY A 146 -29.01 5.49 -22.63
C GLY A 146 -27.72 4.71 -22.38
N ILE A 147 -27.24 3.93 -23.35
CA ILE A 147 -25.97 3.20 -23.25
C ILE A 147 -24.79 4.18 -23.36
N ASP A 148 -24.86 5.12 -24.30
CA ASP A 148 -23.87 6.18 -24.44
C ASP A 148 -23.79 7.04 -23.17
N ALA A 149 -24.92 7.29 -22.50
CA ALA A 149 -24.97 8.00 -21.23
C ALA A 149 -24.29 7.23 -20.08
N ILE A 150 -24.37 5.89 -20.04
CA ILE A 150 -23.62 5.08 -19.06
C ILE A 150 -22.12 5.18 -19.32
N GLN A 151 -21.70 5.01 -20.58
CA GLN A 151 -20.28 5.12 -20.95
C GLN A 151 -19.73 6.51 -20.67
N GLN A 152 -20.49 7.56 -20.98
CA GLN A 152 -20.12 8.94 -20.68
C GLN A 152 -20.08 9.19 -19.18
N ALA A 153 -21.06 8.70 -18.42
CA ALA A 153 -21.05 8.81 -16.97
C ALA A 153 -19.81 8.15 -16.37
N TYR A 154 -19.44 6.96 -16.85
CA TYR A 154 -18.22 6.28 -16.41
C TYR A 154 -16.96 7.11 -16.70
N ARG A 155 -16.84 7.66 -17.92
CA ARG A 155 -15.72 8.52 -18.30
C ARG A 155 -15.61 9.77 -17.42
N ASP A 156 -16.73 10.43 -17.19
CA ASP A 156 -16.83 11.68 -16.45
C ASP A 156 -16.66 11.53 -14.93
N THR A 157 -16.71 10.30 -14.40
CA THR A 157 -16.59 10.06 -12.95
C THR A 157 -15.40 9.20 -12.60
N VAL A 158 -15.28 8.00 -13.18
CA VAL A 158 -14.24 7.03 -12.81
C VAL A 158 -12.95 7.35 -13.57
N LEU A 159 -13.02 7.46 -14.91
CA LEU A 159 -11.82 7.75 -15.70
C LEU A 159 -11.38 9.22 -15.64
N SER A 160 -12.19 10.11 -15.06
CA SER A 160 -11.83 11.50 -14.83
C SER A 160 -10.92 11.69 -13.62
N ILE A 161 -10.70 10.65 -12.80
CA ILE A 161 -9.80 10.77 -11.66
C ILE A 161 -8.35 10.85 -12.18
N PRO A 162 -7.54 11.82 -11.72
CA PRO A 162 -6.22 12.11 -12.29
C PRO A 162 -5.31 10.89 -12.45
N HIS A 163 -5.27 9.97 -11.48
CA HIS A 163 -4.37 8.81 -11.55
C HIS A 163 -4.74 7.80 -12.64
N TYR A 164 -6.00 7.68 -13.06
CA TYR A 164 -6.37 6.84 -14.20
C TYR A 164 -5.91 7.43 -15.55
N GLY A 165 -5.92 8.76 -15.68
CA GLY A 165 -5.50 9.45 -16.91
C GLY A 165 -3.98 9.56 -17.05
N GLU A 166 -3.26 9.73 -15.94
CA GLU A 166 -1.81 9.97 -15.93
C GLU A 166 -0.97 8.70 -15.84
N GLU A 167 -1.42 7.68 -15.08
CA GLU A 167 -0.62 6.50 -14.75
C GLU A 167 -1.01 5.26 -15.57
N TYR A 168 -2.27 5.15 -16.00
CA TYR A 168 -2.79 3.96 -16.66
C TYR A 168 -3.20 4.17 -18.13
N ASN A 169 -3.72 5.35 -18.51
CA ASN A 169 -4.30 5.64 -19.82
C ASN A 169 -5.15 4.47 -20.37
N GLU A 170 -5.87 3.82 -19.46
CA GLU A 170 -6.54 2.55 -19.73
C GLU A 170 -7.76 2.79 -20.63
N PRO A 171 -7.96 1.97 -21.68
CA PRO A 171 -9.16 2.03 -22.48
C PRO A 171 -10.41 1.77 -21.63
N LEU A 172 -11.48 2.55 -21.85
CA LEU A 172 -12.76 2.43 -21.12
C LEU A 172 -13.23 0.98 -20.95
N VAL A 173 -13.22 0.20 -22.03
CA VAL A 173 -13.70 -1.19 -22.04
C VAL A 173 -12.84 -2.08 -21.13
N GLN A 174 -11.53 -1.86 -21.10
CA GLN A 174 -10.62 -2.62 -20.25
C GLN A 174 -10.86 -2.31 -18.77
N ASN A 175 -10.93 -1.04 -18.40
CA ASN A 175 -11.17 -0.63 -17.02
C ASN A 175 -12.56 -1.09 -16.52
N MET A 176 -13.59 -0.99 -17.37
CA MET A 176 -14.91 -1.54 -17.07
C MET A 176 -14.88 -3.06 -16.88
N ALA A 177 -14.12 -3.80 -17.70
CA ALA A 177 -14.01 -5.25 -17.56
C ALA A 177 -13.36 -5.66 -16.23
N ILE A 178 -12.34 -4.91 -15.79
CA ILE A 178 -11.68 -5.12 -14.48
C ILE A 178 -12.67 -4.88 -13.34
N GLU A 179 -13.47 -3.81 -13.42
CA GLU A 179 -14.29 -3.36 -12.29
C GLU A 179 -15.67 -4.01 -12.20
N PHE A 180 -16.29 -4.26 -13.35
CA PHE A 180 -17.65 -4.77 -13.49
C PHE A 180 -17.72 -6.21 -14.01
N GLY A 181 -16.59 -6.76 -14.44
CA GLY A 181 -16.52 -8.06 -15.09
C GLY A 181 -16.78 -8.00 -16.60
N GLU A 182 -16.32 -9.05 -17.29
CA GLU A 182 -16.40 -9.15 -18.75
C GLU A 182 -17.86 -9.21 -19.26
N ASP A 183 -18.73 -9.94 -18.56
CA ASP A 183 -20.13 -10.12 -18.98
C ASP A 183 -20.90 -8.80 -19.01
N LEU A 184 -20.80 -8.00 -17.93
CA LEU A 184 -21.50 -6.72 -17.85
C LEU A 184 -20.90 -5.70 -18.82
N THR A 185 -19.59 -5.70 -18.99
CA THR A 185 -18.89 -4.85 -19.97
C THR A 185 -19.31 -5.20 -21.40
N THR A 186 -19.42 -6.49 -21.71
CA THR A 186 -19.92 -6.97 -23.00
C THR A 186 -21.36 -6.53 -23.21
N ALA A 187 -22.22 -6.63 -22.20
CA ALA A 187 -23.60 -6.15 -22.30
C ALA A 187 -23.66 -4.65 -22.62
N ILE A 188 -22.85 -3.82 -21.93
CA ILE A 188 -22.81 -2.36 -22.16
C ILE A 188 -22.25 -1.99 -23.53
N THR A 189 -21.31 -2.77 -24.06
CA THR A 189 -20.65 -2.47 -25.35
C THR A 189 -21.39 -3.02 -26.57
N THR A 190 -22.20 -4.06 -26.39
CA THR A 190 -22.89 -4.75 -27.50
C THR A 190 -24.39 -4.43 -27.59
N HIS A 191 -25.04 -4.06 -26.49
CA HIS A 191 -26.46 -3.75 -26.52
C HIS A 191 -26.70 -2.38 -27.16
N SER A 192 -27.67 -2.31 -28.06
CA SER A 192 -28.08 -1.05 -28.69
C SER A 192 -29.04 -0.22 -27.84
N GLN A 193 -29.53 -0.78 -26.72
CA GLN A 193 -30.56 -0.16 -25.89
C GLN A 193 -30.34 -0.41 -24.39
N LEU A 194 -30.59 0.62 -23.57
CA LEU A 194 -30.60 0.50 -22.12
C LEU A 194 -31.89 -0.17 -21.63
N THR A 195 -31.76 -1.30 -20.95
CA THR A 195 -32.87 -1.99 -20.28
C THR A 195 -32.86 -1.70 -18.76
N PRO A 196 -34.01 -1.79 -18.07
CA PRO A 196 -34.05 -1.66 -16.61
C PRO A 196 -33.13 -2.66 -15.88
N SER A 197 -33.03 -3.90 -16.39
CA SER A 197 -32.15 -4.92 -15.81
C SER A 197 -30.67 -4.57 -15.97
N LEU A 198 -30.27 -4.03 -17.12
CA LEU A 198 -28.89 -3.59 -17.36
C LEU A 198 -28.55 -2.38 -16.49
N GLN A 199 -29.44 -1.40 -16.40
CA GLN A 199 -29.28 -0.25 -15.52
C GLN A 199 -29.07 -0.69 -14.06
N GLN A 200 -29.92 -1.58 -13.57
CA GLN A 200 -29.83 -2.12 -12.21
C GLN A 200 -28.50 -2.87 -12.01
N ALA A 201 -28.08 -3.69 -12.97
CA ALA A 201 -26.81 -4.40 -12.91
C ALA A 201 -25.61 -3.44 -12.82
N VAL A 202 -25.59 -2.36 -13.60
CA VAL A 202 -24.53 -1.35 -13.54
C VAL A 202 -24.54 -0.61 -12.19
N GLY A 203 -25.71 -0.22 -11.69
CA GLY A 203 -25.84 0.42 -10.38
C GLY A 203 -25.35 -0.48 -9.23
N GLN A 204 -25.66 -1.78 -9.29
CA GLN A 204 -25.15 -2.77 -8.34
C GLN A 204 -23.64 -2.95 -8.45
N ALA A 205 -23.09 -3.00 -9.66
CA ALA A 205 -21.65 -3.13 -9.88
C ALA A 205 -20.88 -1.89 -9.36
N ALA A 206 -21.37 -0.68 -9.63
CA ALA A 206 -20.80 0.56 -9.09
C ALA A 206 -20.86 0.60 -7.56
N THR A 207 -21.97 0.14 -6.96
CA THR A 207 -22.10 0.03 -5.50
C THR A 207 -21.10 -0.98 -4.94
N ALA A 208 -20.97 -2.15 -5.57
CA ALA A 208 -20.00 -3.17 -5.15
C ALA A 208 -18.56 -2.65 -5.22
N ALA A 209 -18.19 -1.94 -6.29
CA ALA A 209 -16.89 -1.30 -6.42
C ALA A 209 -16.63 -0.28 -5.30
N SER A 210 -17.60 0.60 -5.01
CA SER A 210 -17.50 1.55 -3.89
C SER A 210 -17.33 0.85 -2.54
N VAL A 211 -18.07 -0.23 -2.28
CA VAL A 211 -17.94 -1.03 -1.04
C VAL A 211 -16.57 -1.70 -0.94
N ARG A 212 -16.00 -2.22 -2.05
CA ARG A 212 -14.63 -2.74 -2.07
C ARG A 212 -13.62 -1.67 -1.63
N ARG A 213 -13.72 -0.46 -2.18
CA ARG A 213 -12.83 0.66 -1.80
C ARG A 213 -13.00 1.09 -0.34
N VAL A 214 -14.21 1.00 0.23
CA VAL A 214 -14.41 1.23 1.67
C VAL A 214 -13.63 0.21 2.50
N ARG A 215 -13.74 -1.08 2.17
CA ARG A 215 -13.00 -2.14 2.87
C ARG A 215 -11.49 -1.95 2.74
N PHE A 216 -11.02 -1.64 1.54
CA PHE A 216 -9.60 -1.40 1.30
C PHE A 216 -9.10 -0.16 2.03
N SER A 217 -9.85 0.95 2.02
CA SER A 217 -9.52 2.16 2.79
C SER A 217 -9.39 1.86 4.29
N ASN A 218 -10.26 1.04 4.86
CA ASN A 218 -10.14 0.66 6.28
C ASN A 218 -8.83 -0.09 6.55
N ARG A 219 -8.42 -1.01 5.65
CA ARG A 219 -7.13 -1.71 5.77
C ARG A 219 -5.94 -0.75 5.67
N LEU A 220 -6.03 0.26 4.81
CA LEU A 220 -5.01 1.31 4.73
C LEU A 220 -4.97 2.18 5.99
N ASP A 221 -6.12 2.47 6.61
CA ASP A 221 -6.20 3.20 7.87
C ASP A 221 -5.56 2.40 9.03
N ASP A 222 -5.78 1.09 9.08
CA ASP A 222 -5.15 0.18 10.04
C ASP A 222 -3.62 0.12 9.85
N GLU A 223 -3.16 0.02 8.60
CA GLU A 223 -1.73 0.04 8.26
C GLU A 223 -1.09 1.39 8.61
N ALA A 224 -1.74 2.52 8.32
CA ALA A 224 -1.24 3.85 8.67
C ALA A 224 -1.08 4.03 10.19
N THR A 225 -2.01 3.47 10.96
CA THR A 225 -1.95 3.44 12.43
C THR A 225 -0.75 2.60 12.89
N THR A 226 -0.61 1.39 12.34
CA THR A 226 0.51 0.49 12.66
C THR A 226 1.87 1.11 12.35
N LEU A 227 2.02 1.78 11.20
CA LEU A 227 3.26 2.49 10.84
C LEU A 227 3.56 3.65 11.79
N THR A 228 2.53 4.38 12.23
CA THR A 228 2.71 5.51 13.15
C THR A 228 3.14 5.05 14.53
N ASP A 229 2.53 3.98 15.04
CA ASP A 229 2.90 3.39 16.32
C ASP A 229 4.33 2.81 16.26
N ALA A 230 4.69 2.13 15.17
CA ALA A 230 6.04 1.62 14.97
C ALA A 230 7.08 2.75 14.88
N GLU A 231 6.81 3.82 14.13
CA GLU A 231 7.69 5.00 14.04
C GLU A 231 7.91 5.63 15.41
N GLN A 232 6.84 5.82 16.20
CA GLN A 232 6.91 6.42 17.52
C GLN A 232 7.71 5.56 18.49
N THR A 233 7.48 4.25 18.48
CA THR A 233 8.22 3.27 19.28
C THR A 233 9.71 3.33 18.94
N LEU A 234 10.08 3.14 17.68
CA LEU A 234 11.48 3.14 17.26
C LEU A 234 12.16 4.50 17.46
N THR A 235 11.44 5.61 17.27
CA THR A 235 12.00 6.95 17.53
C THR A 235 12.32 7.13 19.02
N THR A 236 11.44 6.63 19.90
CA THR A 236 11.65 6.67 21.34
C THR A 236 12.82 5.78 21.76
N THR A 237 12.87 4.55 21.26
CA THR A 237 13.98 3.61 21.48
C THR A 237 15.30 4.17 20.95
N GLY A 238 15.31 4.77 19.76
CA GLY A 238 16.49 5.40 19.19
C GLY A 238 17.03 6.56 20.04
N LYS A 239 16.14 7.38 20.62
CA LYS A 239 16.54 8.44 21.57
C LYS A 239 17.10 7.87 22.87
N GLN A 240 16.51 6.80 23.40
CA GLN A 240 17.04 6.11 24.58
C GLN A 240 18.44 5.55 24.31
N TYR A 241 18.63 4.93 23.14
CA TYR A 241 19.94 4.47 22.68
C TYR A 241 20.95 5.62 22.59
N GLU A 242 20.58 6.77 22.03
CA GLU A 242 21.46 7.94 21.95
C GLU A 242 21.87 8.44 23.34
N GLN A 243 20.91 8.53 24.27
CA GLN A 243 21.17 8.95 25.65
C GLN A 243 22.10 7.96 26.36
N ALA A 244 21.84 6.66 26.23
CA ALA A 244 22.68 5.60 26.81
C ALA A 244 24.11 5.64 26.26
N THR A 245 24.30 6.10 25.03
CA THR A 245 25.59 6.10 24.32
C THR A 245 26.24 7.48 24.20
N GLU A 246 25.69 8.49 24.86
CA GLU A 246 26.19 9.87 24.80
C GLU A 246 27.61 9.99 25.38
N GLN A 247 27.85 9.30 26.50
CA GLN A 247 29.16 9.29 27.14
C GLN A 247 30.04 8.13 26.63
N PRO A 248 31.31 8.38 26.26
CA PRO A 248 32.23 7.31 25.90
C PRO A 248 32.44 6.33 27.07
N ARG A 249 32.30 5.03 26.80
CA ARG A 249 32.40 3.95 27.82
C ARG A 249 33.63 4.01 28.71
N HIS A 250 34.79 4.40 28.17
CA HIS A 250 36.04 4.52 28.92
C HIS A 250 36.03 5.65 29.97
N HIS A 251 35.08 6.59 29.88
CA HIS A 251 34.87 7.66 30.85
C HIS A 251 33.74 7.38 31.85
N GLN A 252 32.91 6.38 31.60
CA GLN A 252 31.81 5.99 32.48
C GLN A 252 32.34 5.26 33.72
N SER A 253 31.66 5.37 34.86
CA SER A 253 31.94 4.52 36.02
C SER A 253 31.38 3.10 35.82
N VAL A 254 31.72 2.14 36.69
CA VAL A 254 31.15 0.78 36.64
C VAL A 254 29.63 0.80 36.87
N GLU A 255 29.13 1.72 37.69
CA GLU A 255 27.69 1.91 37.93
C GLU A 255 27.01 2.44 36.66
N ASP A 256 27.58 3.48 36.04
CA ASP A 256 27.04 4.07 34.80
C ASP A 256 27.04 3.05 33.64
N LEU A 257 28.03 2.15 33.60
CA LEU A 257 28.08 1.06 32.63
C LEU A 257 26.95 0.03 32.86
N HIS A 258 26.62 -0.28 34.11
CA HIS A 258 25.46 -1.15 34.41
C HIS A 258 24.15 -0.46 34.03
N GLU A 259 23.99 0.83 34.31
CA GLU A 259 22.82 1.59 33.88
C GLU A 259 22.69 1.59 32.35
N THR A 260 23.80 1.86 31.64
CA THR A 260 23.85 1.80 30.17
C THR A 260 23.46 0.42 29.64
N HIS A 261 23.95 -0.66 30.27
CA HIS A 261 23.60 -2.03 29.91
C HIS A 261 22.10 -2.30 30.06
N GLN A 262 21.49 -1.87 31.17
CA GLN A 262 20.07 -2.01 31.42
C GLN A 262 19.24 -1.23 30.39
N GLN A 263 19.60 0.03 30.11
CA GLN A 263 18.92 0.86 29.11
C GLN A 263 18.97 0.22 27.71
N LEU A 264 20.13 -0.32 27.31
CA LEU A 264 20.28 -1.04 26.03
C LEU A 264 19.48 -2.35 26.01
N THR A 265 19.34 -3.03 27.13
CA THR A 265 18.51 -4.25 27.24
C THR A 265 17.04 -3.92 27.01
N THR A 266 16.51 -2.86 27.65
CA THR A 266 15.14 -2.38 27.39
C THR A 266 14.93 -2.01 25.92
N CYS A 267 15.92 -1.39 25.28
CA CYS A 267 15.86 -1.07 23.85
C CYS A 267 15.74 -2.32 22.98
N LEU A 268 16.47 -3.39 23.31
CA LEU A 268 16.40 -4.68 22.61
C LEU A 268 15.03 -5.33 22.76
N GLU A 269 14.54 -5.47 23.99
CA GLU A 269 13.23 -6.07 24.28
C GLU A 269 12.11 -5.34 23.53
N THR A 270 12.18 -3.99 23.48
CA THR A 270 11.20 -3.18 22.74
C THR A 270 11.23 -3.47 21.23
N CYS A 271 12.43 -3.61 20.65
CA CYS A 271 12.57 -3.92 19.22
C CYS A 271 12.11 -5.35 18.90
N GLU A 272 12.45 -6.32 19.75
CA GLU A 272 12.04 -7.72 19.61
C GLU A 272 10.52 -7.83 19.66
N GLN A 273 9.88 -7.18 20.65
CA GLN A 273 8.43 -7.14 20.75
C GLN A 273 7.78 -6.56 19.49
N LEU A 274 8.28 -5.44 18.98
CA LEU A 274 7.74 -4.82 17.75
C LEU A 274 7.89 -5.75 16.52
N ILE A 275 9.01 -6.47 16.42
CA ILE A 275 9.25 -7.45 15.34
C ILE A 275 8.26 -8.61 15.46
N GLU A 276 8.07 -9.16 16.66
CA GLU A 276 7.14 -10.27 16.92
C GLU A 276 5.69 -9.88 16.63
N GLU A 277 5.26 -8.71 17.11
CA GLU A 277 3.92 -8.15 16.84
C GLU A 277 3.68 -8.04 15.33
N ARG A 278 4.65 -7.49 14.59
CA ARG A 278 4.52 -7.32 13.15
C ARG A 278 4.54 -8.65 12.37
N GLN A 279 5.32 -9.63 12.82
CA GLN A 279 5.32 -10.98 12.24
C GLN A 279 4.02 -11.74 12.50
N THR A 280 3.45 -11.56 13.70
CA THR A 280 2.15 -12.13 14.08
C THR A 280 1.04 -11.54 13.21
N GLN A 281 0.99 -10.22 13.07
CA GLN A 281 0.01 -9.51 12.23
C GLN A 281 0.05 -9.99 10.76
N ARG A 282 1.23 -10.35 10.25
CA ARG A 282 1.38 -10.93 8.91
C ARG A 282 0.71 -12.31 8.80
N THR A 283 0.87 -13.13 9.83
CA THR A 283 0.37 -14.51 9.87
C THR A 283 -1.16 -14.55 10.03
N ASP A 284 -1.73 -13.60 10.76
CA ASP A 284 -3.15 -13.61 11.14
C ASP A 284 -4.12 -13.04 10.09
N GLY A 285 -3.63 -12.45 9.00
CA GLY A 285 -4.49 -12.02 7.89
C GLY A 285 -4.11 -10.67 7.28
N HIS A 286 -3.01 -10.66 6.52
CA HIS A 286 -2.44 -9.45 5.94
C HIS A 286 -2.72 -9.25 4.44
N THR A 287 -3.87 -9.74 3.97
CA THR A 287 -4.24 -9.62 2.55
C THR A 287 -4.77 -8.24 2.19
N ALA A 288 -4.95 -7.96 0.91
CA ALA A 288 -5.61 -6.78 0.34
C ALA A 288 -6.44 -7.19 -0.88
N GLU A 289 -7.49 -6.43 -1.16
CA GLU A 289 -8.35 -6.57 -2.36
C GLU A 289 -8.54 -5.17 -2.98
N PRO A 290 -7.53 -4.62 -3.66
CA PRO A 290 -7.52 -3.22 -4.08
C PRO A 290 -8.54 -2.91 -5.20
N HIS A 291 -8.62 -3.78 -6.23
CA HIS A 291 -9.46 -3.53 -7.41
C HIS A 291 -10.35 -4.73 -7.78
N THR A 292 -9.77 -5.92 -7.79
CA THR A 292 -10.45 -7.19 -8.08
C THR A 292 -10.82 -7.95 -6.81
N ASN A 293 -11.52 -9.08 -6.94
CA ASN A 293 -11.73 -10.03 -5.84
C ASN A 293 -10.49 -10.93 -5.60
N GLU A 294 -9.34 -10.59 -6.18
CA GLU A 294 -8.10 -11.32 -5.95
C GLU A 294 -7.42 -10.78 -4.70
N THR A 295 -7.09 -11.70 -3.79
CA THR A 295 -6.40 -11.38 -2.55
C THR A 295 -4.89 -11.35 -2.79
N VAL A 296 -4.27 -10.20 -2.58
CA VAL A 296 -2.81 -10.01 -2.63
C VAL A 296 -2.25 -9.77 -1.23
N ASP A 297 -0.94 -9.91 -1.02
CA ASP A 297 -0.31 -9.44 0.22
C ASP A 297 -0.30 -7.90 0.24
N LEU A 298 -0.74 -7.31 1.34
CA LEU A 298 -0.88 -5.86 1.45
C LEU A 298 0.47 -5.13 1.37
N GLN A 299 1.54 -5.67 1.97
CA GLN A 299 2.85 -4.98 1.97
C GLN A 299 3.55 -5.12 0.64
N GLU A 300 3.43 -6.29 0.00
CA GLU A 300 3.93 -6.49 -1.35
C GLU A 300 3.24 -5.53 -2.33
N TYR A 301 1.92 -5.34 -2.20
CA TYR A 301 1.18 -4.35 -2.98
C TYR A 301 1.66 -2.92 -2.71
N LEU A 302 1.67 -2.48 -1.44
CA LEU A 302 1.97 -1.10 -1.08
C LEU A 302 3.43 -0.73 -1.36
N TYR A 303 4.37 -1.56 -0.95
CA TYR A 303 5.78 -1.17 -0.85
C TYR A 303 6.65 -1.66 -2.01
N TYR A 304 6.02 -2.18 -3.06
CA TYR A 304 6.70 -2.57 -4.30
C TYR A 304 7.64 -1.46 -4.83
N SER A 305 7.21 -0.20 -4.77
CA SER A 305 7.94 0.95 -5.35
C SER A 305 9.16 1.40 -4.54
N ILE A 306 9.24 1.05 -3.25
CA ILE A 306 10.31 1.51 -2.35
C ILE A 306 11.40 0.45 -2.15
N GLY A 307 11.31 -0.71 -2.81
CA GLY A 307 12.33 -1.75 -2.81
C GLY A 307 12.48 -2.52 -1.49
N VAL A 308 11.55 -2.33 -0.55
CA VAL A 308 11.49 -3.05 0.73
C VAL A 308 10.05 -3.48 0.98
N THR A 309 9.82 -4.80 1.07
CA THR A 309 8.48 -5.35 1.33
C THR A 309 8.03 -5.14 2.77
N TYR A 310 8.93 -5.15 3.76
CA TYR A 310 8.56 -5.11 5.18
C TYR A 310 9.27 -3.95 5.91
N PRO A 311 8.84 -2.68 5.70
CA PRO A 311 9.57 -1.50 6.17
C PRO A 311 9.78 -1.45 7.68
N VAL A 312 8.75 -1.81 8.46
CA VAL A 312 8.83 -1.87 9.93
C VAL A 312 9.87 -2.90 10.39
N LEU A 313 9.90 -4.08 9.78
CA LEU A 313 10.86 -5.13 10.15
C LEU A 313 12.29 -4.71 9.86
N VAL A 314 12.54 -4.03 8.74
CA VAL A 314 13.87 -3.55 8.38
C VAL A 314 14.36 -2.47 9.35
N ASP A 315 13.54 -1.45 9.61
CA ASP A 315 13.93 -0.38 10.54
C ASP A 315 14.10 -0.92 11.98
N ALA A 316 13.19 -1.78 12.45
CA ALA A 316 13.29 -2.37 13.79
C ALA A 316 14.53 -3.27 13.95
N THR A 317 14.85 -4.09 12.94
CA THR A 317 16.06 -4.93 12.97
C THR A 317 17.34 -4.08 12.94
N THR A 318 17.33 -2.96 12.20
CA THR A 318 18.46 -2.03 12.17
C THR A 318 18.74 -1.43 13.56
N VAL A 319 17.68 -1.01 14.28
CA VAL A 319 17.81 -0.51 15.65
C VAL A 319 18.25 -1.62 16.62
N LEU A 320 17.68 -2.82 16.48
CA LEU A 320 18.03 -4.00 17.29
C LEU A 320 19.51 -4.36 17.16
N GLU A 321 20.04 -4.42 15.95
CA GLU A 321 21.45 -4.73 15.69
C GLU A 321 22.38 -3.68 16.29
N ARG A 322 21.98 -2.40 16.23
CA ARG A 322 22.74 -1.31 16.81
C ARG A 322 22.80 -1.41 18.34
N CYS A 323 21.66 -1.62 18.99
CA CYS A 323 21.59 -1.80 20.43
C CYS A 323 22.38 -3.05 20.86
N THR A 324 22.30 -4.15 20.10
CA THR A 324 23.01 -5.40 20.39
C THR A 324 24.51 -5.19 20.36
N THR A 325 24.99 -4.48 19.35
CA THR A 325 26.42 -4.20 19.17
C THR A 325 26.96 -3.35 20.32
N GLU A 326 26.26 -2.30 20.73
CA GLU A 326 26.71 -1.47 21.85
C GLU A 326 26.58 -2.18 23.20
N ARG A 327 25.54 -3.00 23.40
CA ARG A 327 25.38 -3.78 24.64
C ARG A 327 26.55 -4.72 24.86
N ARG A 328 26.96 -5.46 23.81
CA ARG A 328 28.15 -6.33 23.86
C ARG A 328 29.41 -5.55 24.22
N ARG A 329 29.60 -4.35 23.67
CA ARG A 329 30.75 -3.50 23.99
C ARG A 329 30.77 -2.99 25.43
N VAL A 330 29.59 -2.76 26.03
CA VAL A 330 29.45 -2.42 27.45
C VAL A 330 29.77 -3.64 28.33
N GLU A 331 29.29 -4.84 27.94
CA GLU A 331 29.61 -6.08 28.65
C GLU A 331 31.11 -6.38 28.65
N ASP A 332 31.77 -6.23 27.52
CA ASP A 332 33.22 -6.40 27.41
C ASP A 332 33.97 -5.43 28.33
N GLU A 333 33.56 -4.16 28.39
CA GLU A 333 34.17 -3.15 29.26
C GLU A 333 33.93 -3.44 30.76
N LEU A 334 32.73 -3.91 31.12
CA LEU A 334 32.42 -4.33 32.48
C LEU A 334 33.33 -5.50 32.90
N VAL A 335 33.48 -6.52 32.05
CA VAL A 335 34.35 -7.68 32.32
C VAL A 335 35.81 -7.26 32.48
N LEU A 336 36.29 -6.28 31.72
CA LEU A 336 37.66 -5.77 31.82
C LEU A 336 37.95 -5.01 33.13
N ARG A 337 36.90 -4.52 33.82
CA ARG A 337 37.03 -3.68 35.03
C ARG A 337 36.70 -4.41 36.34
N LEU A 338 36.30 -5.68 36.25
CA LEU A 338 36.09 -6.58 37.39
C LEU A 338 37.41 -7.26 37.81
#